data_AF-A0A7V9CCG3-F1
#
_entry.id   AF-A0A7V9CCG3-F1
#
_cell.length_a   1.000
_cell.length_b   1.000
_cell.length_c   1.000
_cell.angle_alpha   90.00
_cell.angle_beta   90.00
_cell.angle_gamma   90.00
#
_symmetry.space_group_name_H-M   'P 1'
#
loop_
_entity.id
_entity.type
_entity.pdbx_description
1 polymer ?
#
loop_
_entity_poly.entity_id
_entity_poly.type
_entity_poly.pdbx_seq_one_letter_code
_entity_poly.pdbx_strand_id
1 'polypeptide(L)' 'MSRYTTTTEADLAEMLETIGVSSLEELFDRQIPEGVRLRERLDLPEGKSEQDVYTHLRELAAKNT' A
#
# COMPACT_ATOMS: atom_id res chain seq x y z
N MET A 1 -15.56 3.84 -4.59
CA MET A 1 -14.32 3.54 -3.85
C MET A 1 -13.16 3.85 -4.77
N SER A 2 -12.56 5.04 -4.67
CA SER A 2 -11.38 5.37 -5.47
C SER A 2 -10.19 4.60 -4.92
N ARG A 3 -9.51 3.79 -5.75
CA ARG A 3 -8.28 3.10 -5.38
C ARG A 3 -7.13 4.03 -5.78
N TYR A 4 -6.25 4.36 -4.83
CA TYR A 4 -5.11 5.25 -5.12
C TYR A 4 -4.18 4.67 -6.20
N THR A 5 -4.01 3.34 -6.19
CA THR A 5 -3.30 2.61 -7.24
C THR A 5 -4.26 2.28 -8.37
N THR A 6 -3.94 2.72 -9.59
CA THR A 6 -4.72 2.45 -10.80
C THR A 6 -4.51 1.03 -11.34
N THR A 7 -3.45 0.35 -10.92
CA THR A 7 -3.10 -1.01 -11.35
C THR A 7 -4.20 -2.00 -11.02
N THR A 8 -4.69 -2.68 -12.05
CA THR A 8 -5.63 -3.80 -11.93
C THR A 8 -4.89 -5.11 -11.66
N GLU A 9 -5.63 -6.17 -11.31
CA GLU A 9 -5.05 -7.51 -11.16
C GLU A 9 -4.50 -8.06 -12.49
N ALA A 10 -5.13 -7.69 -13.61
CA ALA A 10 -4.68 -8.07 -14.94
C ALA A 10 -3.35 -7.37 -15.29
N ASP A 11 -3.25 -6.06 -15.03
CA ASP A 11 -2.00 -5.31 -15.23
C ASP A 11 -0.88 -5.89 -14.36
N LEU A 12 -1.19 -6.23 -13.11
CA LEU A 12 -0.23 -6.83 -12.20
C LEU A 12 0.29 -8.17 -12.73
N ALA A 13 -0.60 -9.05 -13.22
CA ALA A 13 -0.23 -10.33 -13.79
C ALA A 13 0.67 -10.17 -15.02
N GLU A 14 0.33 -9.26 -15.95
CA GLU A 14 1.13 -8.97 -17.15
C GLU A 14 2.53 -8.46 -16.79
N MET A 15 2.63 -7.57 -15.79
CA MET A 15 3.92 -7.06 -15.33
C MET A 15 4.80 -8.14 -14.69
N LEU A 16 4.22 -9.02 -13.86
CA LEU A 16 4.95 -10.12 -13.21
C LEU A 16 5.45 -11.14 -14.25
N GLU A 17 4.62 -11.48 -15.24
CA GLU A 17 5.01 -12.34 -16.37
C GLU A 17 6.17 -11.73 -17.16
N THR A 18 6.07 -10.43 -17.49
CA THR A 18 7.08 -9.69 -18.24
C THR A 18 8.45 -9.73 -17.57
N ILE A 19 8.50 -9.62 -16.23
CA ILE A 19 9.75 -9.65 -15.46
C ILE A 19 10.14 -11.06 -15.00
N GLY A 20 9.37 -12.09 -15.36
CA GLY A 20 9.69 -13.50 -15.09
C GLY A 20 9.66 -13.89 -13.62
N VAL A 21 8.69 -13.36 -12.86
CA VAL A 21 8.42 -13.75 -11.47
C VAL A 21 6.96 -14.17 -11.32
N SER A 22 6.70 -15.10 -10.41
CA SER A 22 5.38 -15.67 -10.16
C SER A 22 4.55 -14.90 -9.14
N SER A 23 5.17 -14.04 -8.32
CA SER A 23 4.48 -13.24 -7.32
C SER A 23 5.25 -11.97 -6.91
N LEU A 24 4.58 -11.08 -6.18
CA LEU A 24 5.21 -9.94 -5.52
C LEU A 24 6.20 -10.41 -4.45
N GLU A 25 5.88 -11.47 -3.71
CA GLU A 25 6.78 -12.03 -2.70
C GLU A 25 8.09 -12.48 -3.32
N GLU A 26 8.04 -13.20 -4.45
CA GLU A 26 9.23 -13.63 -5.17
C GLU A 26 10.07 -12.45 -5.68
N LEU A 27 9.41 -11.37 -6.15
CA LEU A 27 10.09 -10.15 -6.53
C LEU A 27 10.88 -9.55 -5.35
N PHE A 28 10.26 -9.48 -4.17
CA PHE A 28 10.93 -8.98 -2.97
C PHE A 28 12.07 -9.89 -2.52
N ASP A 29 11.89 -11.21 -2.55
CA ASP A 29 12.91 -12.18 -2.14
C ASP A 29 14.16 -12.13 -3.03
N ARG A 30 14.00 -11.88 -4.33
CA ARG A 30 15.12 -11.75 -5.28
C ARG A 30 15.89 -10.43 -5.14
N GLN A 31 15.26 -9.37 -4.65
CA GLN A 31 15.81 -8.00 -4.70
C GLN A 31 16.21 -7.43 -3.34
N ILE A 32 15.57 -7.86 -2.25
CA ILE A 32 15.78 -7.31 -0.91
C ILE A 32 16.42 -8.37 0.00
N PRO A 33 17.65 -8.15 0.49
CA PRO A 33 18.30 -9.07 1.43
C PRO A 33 17.47 -9.27 2.71
N GLU A 34 17.37 -10.51 3.19
CA GLU A 34 16.57 -10.83 4.39
C GLU A 34 16.98 -10.04 5.64
N GLY A 35 18.26 -9.69 5.77
CA GLY A 35 18.79 -8.98 6.94
C GLY A 35 18.27 -7.55 7.09
N VAL A 36 17.73 -6.94 6.02
CA VAL A 36 17.19 -5.57 6.05
C VAL A 36 15.67 -5.53 5.90
N ARG A 37 15.02 -6.69 5.75
CA ARG A 37 13.56 -6.77 5.58
C ARG A 37 12.85 -6.64 6.93
N LEU A 38 11.87 -5.76 7.00
CA LEU A 38 10.98 -5.67 8.15
C LEU A 38 10.13 -6.94 8.26
N ARG A 39 10.18 -7.61 9.41
CA ARG A 39 9.47 -8.88 9.67
C ARG A 39 8.14 -8.70 10.39
N GLU A 40 7.91 -7.53 10.93
CA GLU A 40 6.69 -7.16 11.63
C GLU A 40 5.81 -6.27 10.75
N ARG A 41 4.52 -6.21 11.10
CA ARG A 41 3.62 -5.25 10.47
C ARG A 41 4.00 -3.85 10.92
N LEU A 42 3.77 -2.88 10.05
CA LEU A 42 3.89 -1.47 10.44
C LEU A 42 2.93 -1.20 11.60
N ASP A 43 3.42 -0.53 12.64
CA ASP A 43 2.62 -0.06 13.77
C ASP A 43 1.83 1.19 13.36
N LEU A 44 0.80 0.96 12.55
CA LEU A 44 -0.07 1.99 12.00
C LEU A 44 -1.53 1.63 12.26
N PRO A 45 -2.39 2.62 12.55
CA PRO A 45 -3.82 2.39 12.64
C PRO A 45 -4.38 1.94 11.29
N GLU A 46 -5.56 1.32 11.32
CA GLU A 46 -6.25 0.91 10.09
C GLU A 46 -6.49 2.09 9.14
N GLY A 47 -6.39 1.80 7.84
CA GLY A 47 -6.68 2.76 6.78
C GLY A 47 -8.11 3.27 6.89
N LYS A 48 -8.29 4.58 6.79
CA LYS A 48 -9.59 5.25 6.81
C LYS A 48 -10.13 5.41 5.39
N SER A 49 -11.45 5.44 5.23
CA SER A 49 -12.04 5.83 3.95
C SER A 49 -11.76 7.32 3.66
N GLU A 50 -11.86 7.72 2.39
CA GLU A 50 -11.66 9.12 2.01
C GLU A 50 -12.61 10.08 2.75
N GLN A 51 -13.85 9.67 2.98
CA GLN A 51 -14.85 10.45 3.72
C GLN A 51 -14.47 10.58 5.20
N ASP A 52 -13.99 9.50 5.82
CA ASP A 52 -13.55 9.52 7.21
C ASP A 52 -12.29 10.38 7.39
N VAL A 53 -11.35 10.31 6.45
CA VAL A 53 -10.17 11.18 6.43
C VAL A 53 -10.58 12.64 6.34
N TYR A 54 -11.47 12.99 5.41
CA TYR A 54 -11.96 14.36 5.24
C TYR A 54 -12.61 14.88 6.53
N THR A 55 -13.49 14.09 7.13
CA THR A 55 -14.18 14.46 8.38
C THR A 55 -13.20 14.65 9.53
N HIS A 56 -12.27 13.71 9.70
CA HIS A 56 -11.25 13.78 10.74
C HIS A 56 -10.37 15.04 10.62
N LEU A 57 -9.94 15.37 9.39
CA LEU A 57 -9.13 16.58 9.13
C LEU A 57 -9.92 17.86 9.39
N ARG A 58 -11.22 17.90 9.05
CA ARG A 58 -12.10 19.04 9.34
C ARG A 58 -12.25 19.27 10.86
N GLU A 59 -12.45 18.21 11.62
CA GLU A 59 -12.55 18.28 13.10
C GLU A 59 -11.24 18.75 13.73
N LEU A 60 -10.09 18.28 13.22
CA LEU A 60 -8.78 18.75 13.68
C LEU A 60 -8.57 20.23 13.38
N ALA A 61 -8.91 20.68 12.16
CA ALA A 61 -8.76 22.08 11.76
C ALA A 61 -9.61 23.05 12.60
N ALA A 62 -10.81 22.63 13.02
CA ALA A 62 -11.70 23.45 13.85
C ALA A 62 -11.10 23.81 15.23
N LYS A 63 -10.11 23.05 15.71
CA LYS A 63 -9.43 23.28 17.00
C LYS A 63 -8.41 24.42 16.96
N ASN A 64 -8.06 24.92 15.78
CA ASN A 64 -7.09 26.00 15.60
C ASN A 64 -7.75 27.40 15.62
N THR A 65 -8.97 27.50 16.12
CA THR A 65 -9.72 28.75 16.23
C THR A 65 -9.63 29.32 17.63
#